data_AF-A0A484GRX4-F1
#
_entry.id   AF-A0A484GRX4-F1
#
_cell.length_a   1.000
_cell.length_b   1.000
_cell.length_c   1.000
_cell.angle_alpha   90.00
_cell.angle_beta   90.00
_cell.angle_gamma   90.00
#
_symmetry.space_group_name_H-M   'P 1'
#
loop_
_entity.id
_entity.type
_entity.pdbx_description
1 polymer ?
#
loop_
_entity_poly.entity_id
_entity_poly.type
_entity_poly.pdbx_seq_one_letter_code
_entity_poly.pdbx_strand_id
1 'polypeptide(L)'
;ARSLDKLYNFADCSGLHLIFALNALRRNPNNSWNSSSALSLLKYSASKKYNISWELGNEPNNYRTMRGRAVNGSQLGKDYIQLKSLLQPIRIYSRASLYGPNIGRPRKNVITLLDGFMKVAGNTVDAVTWQHCYIDGRVVKVMDFLKTRLLDTLSDQIRKIQKVVNTYTPGKKIWLEGVVTTSVGGTNNLSDSYAAGFLWLNTLGMLANRGIDVVIRHSFFDHGYNHLVDQNFNPLP
;
A
#
# COMPACT_ATOMS: atom_id res chain seq x y z
N ALA A 1 7.95 -12.98 16.97
CA ALA A 1 7.88 -12.23 18.24
C ALA A 1 8.88 -11.07 18.23
N ARG A 2 10.18 -11.32 18.44
CA ARG A 2 11.20 -10.25 18.60
C ARG A 2 11.23 -9.17 17.50
N SER A 3 11.03 -9.51 16.24
CA SER A 3 11.04 -8.52 15.15
C SER A 3 9.82 -7.59 15.15
N LEU A 4 8.63 -8.11 15.51
CA LEU A 4 7.44 -7.28 15.61
C LEU A 4 7.55 -6.29 16.77
N ASP A 5 8.10 -6.74 17.90
CA ASP A 5 8.30 -5.87 19.07
C ASP A 5 9.20 -4.68 18.72
N LYS A 6 10.30 -4.92 17.97
CA LYS A 6 11.18 -3.84 17.48
C LYS A 6 10.44 -2.86 16.57
N LEU A 7 9.66 -3.37 15.62
CA LEU A 7 8.91 -2.54 14.68
C LEU A 7 7.85 -1.70 15.39
N TYR A 8 7.09 -2.31 16.31
CA TYR A 8 6.09 -1.61 17.10
C TYR A 8 6.73 -0.56 17.99
N ASN A 9 7.79 -0.90 18.72
CA ASN A 9 8.50 0.06 19.58
C ASN A 9 9.06 1.23 18.77
N PHE A 10 9.61 0.98 17.57
CA PHE A 10 10.05 2.07 16.71
C PHE A 10 8.91 3.03 16.36
N ALA A 11 7.77 2.48 15.92
CA ALA A 11 6.61 3.30 15.56
C ALA A 11 6.08 4.07 16.79
N ASP A 12 5.86 3.38 17.90
CA ASP A 12 5.31 3.93 19.15
C ASP A 12 6.22 5.03 19.75
N CYS A 13 7.52 4.75 19.89
CA CYS A 13 8.49 5.74 20.38
C CYS A 13 8.64 6.95 19.44
N SER A 14 8.32 6.80 18.15
CA SER A 14 8.38 7.89 17.16
C SER A 14 7.05 8.62 17.00
N GLY A 15 6.01 8.27 17.76
CA GLY A 15 4.67 8.86 17.62
C GLY A 15 3.96 8.48 16.30
N LEU A 16 4.37 7.37 15.67
CA LEU A 16 3.81 6.86 14.43
C LEU A 16 2.78 5.75 14.73
N HIS A 17 1.73 5.67 13.90
CA HIS A 17 0.77 4.58 13.95
C HIS A 17 1.20 3.43 13.02
N LEU A 18 1.37 2.22 13.55
CA LEU A 18 1.79 1.07 12.76
C LEU A 18 0.62 0.46 11.98
N ILE A 19 0.79 0.39 10.65
CA ILE A 19 -0.02 -0.44 9.76
C ILE A 19 0.80 -1.68 9.38
N PHE A 20 0.25 -2.88 9.59
CA PHE A 20 0.96 -4.13 9.35
C PHE A 20 0.25 -4.99 8.29
N ALA A 21 0.92 -5.22 7.17
CA ALA A 21 0.43 -6.07 6.10
C ALA A 21 0.65 -7.56 6.37
N LEU A 22 -0.44 -8.32 6.42
CA LEU A 22 -0.44 -9.77 6.59
C LEU A 22 -0.18 -10.48 5.26
N ASN A 23 0.37 -11.69 5.34
CA ASN A 23 0.69 -12.48 4.15
C ASN A 23 -0.57 -13.09 3.51
N ALA A 24 -0.98 -12.55 2.36
CA ALA A 24 -2.11 -13.06 1.58
C ALA A 24 -1.78 -14.27 0.69
N LEU A 25 -0.54 -14.75 0.63
CA LEU A 25 -0.14 -15.90 -0.21
C LEU A 25 -0.19 -17.24 0.53
N ARG A 26 -0.50 -17.24 1.84
CA ARG A 26 -0.85 -18.47 2.57
C ARG A 26 -2.26 -18.90 2.16
N ARG A 27 -2.38 -20.06 1.51
CA ARG A 27 -3.59 -20.45 0.80
C ARG A 27 -3.92 -21.91 1.02
N ASN A 28 -5.21 -22.22 1.16
CA ASN A 28 -5.74 -23.58 1.19
C ASN A 28 -5.79 -24.19 -0.23
N PRO A 29 -6.04 -25.50 -0.39
CA PRO A 29 -6.16 -26.13 -1.71
C PRO A 29 -7.21 -25.45 -2.61
N ASN A 30 -8.33 -24.99 -2.04
CA ASN A 30 -9.40 -24.26 -2.76
C ASN A 30 -9.11 -22.77 -3.03
N ASN A 31 -7.88 -22.30 -2.81
CA ASN A 31 -7.45 -20.90 -2.99
C ASN A 31 -7.98 -19.87 -1.98
N SER A 32 -8.77 -20.28 -0.98
CA SER A 32 -9.09 -19.42 0.17
C SER A 32 -7.84 -19.10 1.00
N TRP A 33 -7.84 -17.95 1.65
CA TRP A 33 -6.76 -17.54 2.54
C TRP A 33 -6.66 -18.44 3.78
N ASN A 34 -5.44 -18.90 4.07
CA ASN A 34 -5.14 -19.64 5.29
C ASN A 34 -4.71 -18.66 6.39
N SER A 35 -5.64 -18.40 7.30
CA SER A 35 -5.49 -17.39 8.35
C SER A 35 -4.78 -17.88 9.61
N SER A 36 -4.38 -19.14 9.71
CA SER A 36 -3.85 -19.72 10.96
C SER A 36 -2.63 -18.97 11.48
N SER A 37 -1.68 -18.63 10.58
CA SER A 37 -0.48 -17.86 10.95
C SER A 37 -0.81 -16.42 11.34
N ALA A 38 -1.77 -15.80 10.66
CA ALA A 38 -2.22 -14.44 10.98
C ALA A 38 -2.92 -14.40 12.34
N LEU A 39 -3.81 -15.36 12.64
CA LEU A 39 -4.50 -15.41 13.93
C LEU A 39 -3.52 -15.52 15.10
N SER A 40 -2.45 -16.32 14.97
CA SER A 40 -1.39 -16.38 15.98
C SER A 40 -0.70 -15.03 16.17
N LEU A 41 -0.43 -14.30 15.09
CA LEU A 41 0.18 -12.97 15.15
C LEU A 41 -0.77 -11.93 15.78
N LEU A 42 -2.06 -11.96 15.43
CA LEU A 42 -3.09 -11.09 16.04
C LEU A 42 -3.18 -11.33 17.54
N LYS A 43 -3.25 -12.60 17.98
CA LYS A 43 -3.29 -12.95 19.41
C LYS A 43 -2.04 -12.51 20.16
N TYR A 44 -0.86 -12.69 19.56
CA TYR A 44 0.40 -12.21 20.13
C TYR A 44 0.43 -10.68 20.26
N SER A 45 0.04 -9.97 19.21
CA SER A 45 0.03 -8.50 19.20
C SER A 45 -0.97 -7.96 20.23
N ALA A 46 -2.13 -8.62 20.38
CA ALA A 46 -3.11 -8.29 21.39
C ALA A 46 -2.64 -8.57 22.83
N SER A 47 -1.89 -9.66 23.07
CA SER A 47 -1.34 -9.95 24.41
C SER A 47 -0.28 -8.93 24.82
N LYS A 48 0.39 -8.30 23.84
CA LYS A 48 1.28 -7.16 24.02
C LYS A 48 0.59 -5.80 24.07
N LYS A 49 -0.75 -5.76 23.87
CA LYS A 49 -1.56 -4.54 23.77
C LYS A 49 -1.10 -3.59 22.65
N TYR A 50 -0.54 -4.13 21.58
CA TYR A 50 -0.10 -3.34 20.44
C TYR A 50 -1.29 -2.81 19.65
N ASN A 51 -1.40 -1.48 19.52
CA ASN A 51 -2.41 -0.82 18.71
C ASN A 51 -1.94 -0.78 17.25
N ILE A 52 -2.44 -1.71 16.43
CA ILE A 52 -2.00 -1.93 15.05
C ILE A 52 -3.22 -1.88 14.13
N SER A 53 -3.10 -1.19 13.00
CA SER A 53 -4.01 -1.32 11.86
C SER A 53 -3.48 -2.35 10.87
N TRP A 54 -4.36 -2.93 10.06
CA TRP A 54 -4.03 -4.13 9.30
C TRP A 54 -4.25 -3.94 7.80
N GLU A 55 -3.45 -4.66 7.03
CA GLU A 55 -3.64 -4.91 5.60
C GLU A 55 -3.53 -6.41 5.33
N LEU A 56 -3.94 -6.85 4.15
CA LEU A 56 -3.75 -8.22 3.69
C LEU A 56 -3.22 -8.25 2.26
N GLY A 57 -1.95 -8.63 2.13
CA GLY A 57 -1.25 -8.70 0.87
C GLY A 57 -0.61 -7.37 0.44
N ASN A 58 0.11 -7.43 -0.68
CA ASN A 58 0.80 -6.32 -1.32
C ASN A 58 0.86 -6.64 -2.82
N GLU A 59 0.36 -5.74 -3.66
CA GLU A 59 0.21 -5.89 -5.10
C GLU A 59 -0.31 -7.27 -5.55
N PRO A 60 -1.51 -7.70 -5.11
CA PRO A 60 -2.07 -9.02 -5.43
C PRO A 60 -2.20 -9.27 -6.94
N ASN A 61 -2.27 -8.21 -7.75
CA ASN A 61 -2.20 -8.27 -9.21
C ASN A 61 -0.94 -8.95 -9.77
N ASN A 62 0.14 -9.05 -8.99
CA ASN A 62 1.41 -9.63 -9.41
C ASN A 62 1.64 -11.07 -8.91
N TYR A 63 0.73 -11.64 -8.10
CA TYR A 63 0.93 -12.94 -7.45
C TYR A 63 1.15 -14.12 -8.40
N ARG A 64 0.47 -14.10 -9.56
CA ARG A 64 0.67 -15.13 -10.60
C ARG A 64 2.11 -15.15 -11.08
N THR A 65 2.69 -13.99 -11.36
CA THR A 65 4.05 -13.85 -11.85
C THR A 65 5.07 -14.12 -10.75
N MET A 66 4.85 -13.62 -9.54
CA MET A 66 5.81 -13.73 -8.44
C MET A 66 5.86 -15.11 -7.80
N ARG A 67 4.73 -15.83 -7.75
CA ARG A 67 4.56 -17.05 -6.94
C ARG A 67 3.79 -18.17 -7.64
N GLY A 68 3.53 -18.04 -8.94
CA GLY A 68 2.78 -19.02 -9.74
C GLY A 68 1.28 -19.09 -9.45
N ARG A 69 0.77 -18.29 -8.50
CA ARG A 69 -0.59 -18.43 -7.96
C ARG A 69 -1.38 -17.14 -8.11
N ALA A 70 -2.48 -17.18 -8.86
CA ALA A 70 -3.36 -16.04 -9.03
C ALA A 70 -4.45 -16.00 -7.95
N VAL A 71 -4.83 -14.80 -7.52
CA VAL A 71 -5.98 -14.54 -6.67
C VAL A 71 -6.78 -13.44 -7.36
N ASN A 72 -8.05 -13.72 -7.70
CA ASN A 72 -8.92 -12.72 -8.30
C ASN A 72 -9.49 -11.79 -7.23
N GLY A 73 -10.02 -10.63 -7.66
CA GLY A 73 -10.54 -9.61 -6.76
C GLY A 73 -11.61 -10.11 -5.80
N SER A 74 -12.53 -10.94 -6.28
CA SER A 74 -13.63 -11.44 -5.45
C SER A 74 -13.17 -12.44 -4.38
N GLN A 75 -12.21 -13.31 -4.69
CA GLN A 75 -11.60 -14.18 -3.68
C GLN A 75 -10.82 -13.35 -2.66
N LEU A 76 -10.05 -12.35 -3.12
CA LEU A 76 -9.35 -11.46 -2.21
C LEU A 76 -10.32 -10.71 -1.29
N GLY A 77 -11.47 -10.27 -1.80
CA GLY A 77 -12.52 -9.65 -1.00
C GLY A 77 -13.05 -10.58 0.10
N LYS A 78 -13.28 -11.86 -0.21
CA LYS A 78 -13.66 -12.87 0.79
C LYS A 78 -12.59 -13.03 1.87
N ASP A 79 -11.31 -13.00 1.48
CA ASP A 79 -10.20 -13.10 2.41
C ASP A 79 -10.16 -11.90 3.37
N TYR A 80 -10.47 -10.69 2.89
CA TYR A 80 -10.58 -9.48 3.72
C TYR A 80 -11.76 -9.53 4.70
N ILE A 81 -12.90 -10.06 4.27
CA ILE A 81 -14.04 -10.31 5.16
C ILE A 81 -13.66 -11.30 6.27
N GLN A 82 -12.94 -12.38 5.92
CA GLN A 82 -12.41 -13.32 6.89
C GLN A 82 -11.41 -12.66 7.85
N LEU A 83 -10.52 -11.78 7.38
CA LEU A 83 -9.64 -11.03 8.28
C LEU A 83 -10.43 -10.14 9.23
N LYS A 84 -11.44 -9.41 8.74
CA LYS A 84 -12.29 -8.57 9.59
C LYS A 84 -12.99 -9.38 10.69
N SER A 85 -13.48 -10.58 10.37
CA SER A 85 -14.12 -11.45 11.37
C SER A 85 -13.16 -12.01 12.41
N LEU A 86 -11.86 -12.15 12.09
CA LEU A 86 -10.83 -12.52 13.06
C LEU A 86 -10.43 -11.36 13.98
N LEU A 87 -10.51 -10.12 13.51
CA LEU A 87 -10.19 -8.92 14.29
C LEU A 87 -11.30 -8.58 15.30
N GLN A 88 -12.57 -8.73 14.90
CA GLN A 88 -13.75 -8.39 15.71
C GLN A 88 -13.77 -8.95 17.15
N PRO A 89 -13.51 -10.25 17.40
CA PRO A 89 -13.57 -10.80 18.74
C PRO A 89 -12.37 -10.38 19.63
N ILE A 90 -11.31 -9.82 19.05
CA ILE A 90 -10.14 -9.37 19.80
C ILE A 90 -10.40 -7.93 20.26
N ARG A 91 -10.59 -7.71 21.57
CA ARG A 91 -11.04 -6.42 22.13
C ARG A 91 -10.28 -5.20 21.62
N ILE A 92 -8.94 -5.25 21.52
CA ILE A 92 -8.12 -4.13 21.04
C ILE A 92 -8.26 -3.90 19.52
N TYR A 93 -8.69 -4.92 18.76
CA TYR A 93 -8.82 -4.87 17.29
C TYR A 93 -10.26 -4.83 16.79
N SER A 94 -11.26 -4.85 17.67
CA SER A 94 -12.67 -4.75 17.28
C SER A 94 -12.99 -3.46 16.53
N ARG A 95 -12.19 -2.41 16.76
CA ARG A 95 -12.23 -1.12 16.07
C ARG A 95 -10.95 -0.80 15.29
N ALA A 96 -10.02 -1.76 15.14
CA ALA A 96 -8.82 -1.52 14.35
C ALA A 96 -9.20 -1.30 12.88
N SER A 97 -8.48 -0.38 12.24
CA SER A 97 -8.68 -0.11 10.84
C SER A 97 -8.09 -1.22 9.97
N LEU A 98 -8.75 -1.46 8.85
CA LEU A 98 -8.37 -2.43 7.83
C LEU A 98 -8.29 -1.71 6.48
N TYR A 99 -7.11 -1.71 5.87
CA TYR A 99 -6.86 -1.05 4.59
C TYR A 99 -6.50 -2.08 3.52
N GLY A 100 -6.78 -1.76 2.25
CA GLY A 100 -6.50 -2.67 1.15
C GLY A 100 -7.17 -2.23 -0.16
N PRO A 101 -6.99 -2.96 -1.28
CA PRO A 101 -6.26 -4.22 -1.41
C PRO A 101 -4.76 -4.05 -1.72
N ASN A 102 -4.22 -2.83 -1.59
CA ASN A 102 -2.83 -2.49 -1.90
C ASN A 102 -2.44 -2.92 -3.32
N ILE A 103 -3.25 -2.52 -4.31
CA ILE A 103 -3.03 -2.85 -5.73
C ILE A 103 -1.90 -2.01 -6.34
N GLY A 104 -1.23 -2.55 -7.34
CA GLY A 104 -0.26 -1.79 -8.13
C GLY A 104 -0.91 -0.74 -9.05
N ARG A 105 -0.16 -0.27 -10.04
CA ARG A 105 -0.65 0.72 -11.02
C ARG A 105 -1.93 0.25 -11.73
N PRO A 106 -2.93 1.13 -11.94
CA PRO A 106 -4.24 0.77 -12.50
C PRO A 106 -4.20 0.49 -14.02
N ARG A 107 -3.51 -0.59 -14.41
CA ARG A 107 -3.60 -1.23 -15.72
C ARG A 107 -4.88 -2.08 -15.80
N LYS A 108 -5.23 -2.57 -16.98
CA LYS A 108 -6.47 -3.32 -17.24
C LYS A 108 -6.71 -4.46 -16.23
N ASN A 109 -5.72 -5.34 -16.03
CA ASN A 109 -5.82 -6.47 -15.10
C ASN A 109 -5.97 -6.02 -13.63
N VAL A 110 -5.31 -4.92 -13.25
CA VAL A 110 -5.37 -4.37 -11.89
C VAL A 110 -6.74 -3.76 -11.61
N ILE A 111 -7.30 -3.03 -12.58
CA ILE A 111 -8.66 -2.49 -12.49
C ILE A 111 -9.70 -3.61 -12.41
N THR A 112 -9.54 -4.71 -13.16
CA THR A 112 -10.41 -5.88 -13.02
C THR A 112 -10.31 -6.52 -11.63
N LEU A 113 -9.11 -6.57 -11.04
CA LEU A 113 -8.93 -7.05 -9.66
C LEU A 113 -9.63 -6.11 -8.67
N LEU A 114 -9.42 -4.80 -8.79
CA LEU A 114 -10.05 -3.81 -7.93
C LEU A 114 -11.58 -3.87 -8.02
N ASP A 115 -12.13 -3.99 -9.23
CA ASP A 115 -13.58 -4.09 -9.45
C ASP A 115 -14.18 -5.31 -8.72
N GLY A 116 -13.59 -6.50 -8.92
CA GLY A 116 -14.04 -7.70 -8.24
C GLY A 116 -13.87 -7.65 -6.71
N PHE A 117 -12.84 -6.93 -6.24
CA PHE A 117 -12.60 -6.71 -4.81
C PHE A 117 -13.64 -5.77 -4.20
N MET A 118 -13.84 -4.59 -4.81
CA MET A 118 -14.79 -3.58 -4.33
C MET A 118 -16.22 -4.12 -4.28
N LYS A 119 -16.61 -4.92 -5.27
CA LYS A 119 -17.90 -5.61 -5.29
C LYS A 119 -18.15 -6.50 -4.06
N VAL A 120 -17.10 -7.08 -3.49
CA VAL A 120 -17.22 -8.04 -2.36
C VAL A 120 -16.91 -7.38 -1.02
N ALA A 121 -15.84 -6.58 -0.95
CA ALA A 121 -15.26 -6.10 0.30
C ALA A 121 -15.07 -4.57 0.37
N GLY A 122 -15.63 -3.79 -0.56
CA GLY A 122 -15.51 -2.33 -0.56
C GLY A 122 -15.97 -1.67 0.76
N ASN A 123 -17.02 -2.22 1.38
CA ASN A 123 -17.52 -1.78 2.69
C ASN A 123 -16.72 -2.31 3.89
N THR A 124 -15.89 -3.34 3.68
CA THR A 124 -15.13 -4.00 4.76
C THR A 124 -13.86 -3.22 5.12
N VAL A 125 -13.26 -2.54 4.14
CA VAL A 125 -12.05 -1.72 4.34
C VAL A 125 -12.40 -0.28 4.71
N ASP A 126 -11.58 0.35 5.52
CA ASP A 126 -11.72 1.75 5.94
C ASP A 126 -11.23 2.72 4.86
N ALA A 127 -10.23 2.31 4.07
CA ALA A 127 -9.75 3.02 2.90
C ALA A 127 -9.30 2.06 1.80
N VAL A 128 -9.44 2.49 0.54
CA VAL A 128 -8.94 1.76 -0.63
C VAL A 128 -7.51 2.17 -0.90
N THR A 129 -6.60 1.20 -0.94
CA THR A 129 -5.17 1.46 -1.08
C THR A 129 -4.60 0.97 -2.41
N TRP A 130 -3.69 1.76 -2.96
CA TRP A 130 -3.00 1.46 -4.22
C TRP A 130 -1.60 2.04 -4.25
N GLN A 131 -0.77 1.57 -5.17
CA GLN A 131 0.62 1.98 -5.33
C GLN A 131 0.81 2.72 -6.64
N HIS A 132 1.61 3.77 -6.56
CA HIS A 132 2.08 4.53 -7.70
C HIS A 132 3.60 4.47 -7.76
N CYS A 133 4.11 4.44 -8.98
CA CYS A 133 5.53 4.54 -9.16
C CYS A 133 5.77 5.27 -10.47
N TYR A 134 6.82 6.07 -10.53
CA TYR A 134 7.27 6.70 -11.75
C TYR A 134 8.31 5.78 -12.42
N ILE A 135 7.87 4.61 -12.91
CA ILE A 135 8.72 3.80 -13.82
C ILE A 135 8.51 4.37 -15.19
N ASP A 136 9.43 5.24 -15.56
CA ASP A 136 9.63 5.62 -16.94
C ASP A 136 11.14 5.60 -17.19
N GLY A 137 11.61 4.65 -18.00
CA GLY A 137 13.01 4.56 -18.40
C GLY A 137 13.50 5.79 -19.19
N ARG A 138 12.62 6.74 -19.47
CA ARG A 138 12.92 8.06 -20.06
C ARG A 138 13.10 9.16 -19.01
N VAL A 139 12.96 8.85 -17.72
CA VAL A 139 13.30 9.76 -16.62
C VAL A 139 14.77 9.54 -16.29
N VAL A 140 15.62 10.29 -16.99
CA VAL A 140 17.07 10.13 -16.96
C VAL A 140 17.78 11.38 -16.43
N LYS A 141 17.09 12.53 -16.40
CA LYS A 141 17.61 13.81 -15.92
C LYS A 141 16.60 14.51 -15.01
N VAL A 142 17.08 15.44 -14.17
CA VAL A 142 16.25 16.28 -13.28
C VAL A 142 15.07 16.92 -14.00
N MET A 143 15.30 17.48 -15.19
CA MET A 143 14.25 18.15 -15.98
C MET A 143 13.11 17.20 -16.39
N ASP A 144 13.33 15.89 -16.38
CA ASP A 144 12.28 14.92 -16.67
C ASP A 144 11.24 14.86 -15.54
N PHE A 145 11.60 15.21 -14.30
CA PHE A 145 10.66 15.32 -13.18
C PHE A 145 9.65 16.45 -13.35
N LEU A 146 9.98 17.46 -14.16
CA LEU A 146 9.12 18.59 -14.46
C LEU A 146 8.22 18.36 -15.67
N LYS A 147 8.32 17.20 -16.35
CA LYS A 147 7.49 16.90 -17.52
C LYS A 147 6.04 16.65 -17.11
N THR A 148 5.13 17.45 -17.66
CA THR A 148 3.67 17.37 -17.43
C THR A 148 3.09 15.98 -17.68
N ARG A 149 3.65 15.22 -18.62
CA ARG A 149 3.22 13.83 -18.91
C ARG A 149 3.25 12.91 -17.68
N LEU A 150 4.20 13.09 -16.75
CA LEU A 150 4.23 12.30 -15.51
C LEU A 150 2.99 12.59 -14.65
N LEU A 151 2.56 13.85 -14.64
CA LEU A 151 1.38 14.34 -13.94
C LEU A 151 0.10 13.86 -14.61
N ASP A 152 0.03 13.95 -15.94
CA ASP A 152 -1.11 13.44 -16.70
C ASP A 152 -1.33 11.94 -16.45
N THR A 153 -0.23 11.20 -16.35
CA THR A 153 -0.25 9.77 -16.01
C THR A 153 -0.81 9.55 -14.61
N LEU A 154 -0.34 10.28 -13.60
CA LEU A 154 -0.88 10.17 -12.24
C LEU A 154 -2.37 10.55 -12.21
N SER A 155 -2.76 11.62 -12.88
CA SER A 155 -4.15 12.08 -12.93
C SER A 155 -5.08 11.05 -13.58
N ASP A 156 -4.64 10.39 -14.65
CA ASP A 156 -5.42 9.32 -15.30
C ASP A 156 -5.55 8.08 -14.40
N GLN A 157 -4.48 7.72 -13.69
CA GLN A 157 -4.49 6.62 -12.74
C GLN A 157 -5.47 6.87 -11.58
N ILE A 158 -5.43 8.05 -10.98
CA ILE A 158 -6.38 8.46 -9.93
C ILE A 158 -7.82 8.36 -10.44
N ARG A 159 -8.09 8.89 -11.63
CA ARG A 159 -9.43 8.86 -12.24
C ARG A 159 -9.96 7.44 -12.41
N LYS A 160 -9.11 6.50 -12.87
CA LYS A 160 -9.49 5.09 -13.04
C LYS A 160 -9.86 4.43 -11.72
N ILE A 161 -9.11 4.69 -10.66
CA ILE A 161 -9.36 4.12 -9.33
C ILE A 161 -10.63 4.72 -8.75
N GLN A 162 -10.76 6.04 -8.76
CA GLN A 162 -11.96 6.74 -8.29
C GLN A 162 -13.23 6.26 -8.99
N LYS A 163 -13.17 6.02 -10.30
CA LYS A 163 -14.31 5.46 -11.04
C LYS A 163 -14.77 4.13 -10.46
N VAL A 164 -13.85 3.19 -10.19
CA VAL A 164 -14.21 1.88 -9.64
C VAL A 164 -14.71 2.02 -8.21
N VAL A 165 -14.00 2.77 -7.36
CA VAL A 165 -14.36 2.96 -5.96
C VAL A 165 -15.75 3.58 -5.83
N ASN A 166 -16.02 4.66 -6.58
CA ASN A 166 -17.32 5.34 -6.54
C ASN A 166 -18.47 4.53 -7.17
N THR A 167 -18.18 3.49 -7.95
CA THR A 167 -19.22 2.61 -8.48
C THR A 167 -19.83 1.74 -7.36
N TYR A 168 -19.02 1.29 -6.39
CA TYR A 168 -19.46 0.36 -5.35
C TYR A 168 -19.59 1.01 -3.97
N THR A 169 -18.79 2.04 -3.68
CA THR A 169 -18.73 2.66 -2.35
C THR A 169 -18.42 4.15 -2.49
N PRO A 170 -19.38 4.97 -2.97
CA PRO A 170 -19.20 6.42 -3.08
C PRO A 170 -18.70 7.06 -1.78
N GLY A 171 -17.71 7.93 -1.87
CA GLY A 171 -17.13 8.63 -0.71
C GLY A 171 -16.18 7.78 0.15
N LYS A 172 -15.89 6.53 -0.24
CA LYS A 172 -14.85 5.73 0.39
C LYS A 172 -13.49 6.42 0.22
N LYS A 173 -12.76 6.55 1.33
CA LYS A 173 -11.40 7.12 1.35
C LYS A 173 -10.46 6.34 0.45
N ILE A 174 -9.55 7.05 -0.22
CA ILE A 174 -8.56 6.45 -1.11
C ILE A 174 -7.18 6.91 -0.68
N TRP A 175 -6.29 5.95 -0.45
CA TRP A 175 -4.93 6.16 0.04
C TRP A 175 -3.92 5.69 -1.00
N LEU A 176 -2.80 6.40 -1.10
CA LEU A 176 -1.69 6.02 -1.95
C LEU A 176 -0.55 5.45 -1.09
N GLU A 177 -0.33 4.14 -1.16
CA GLU A 177 0.61 3.39 -0.32
C GLU A 177 1.90 3.03 -1.05
N GLY A 178 2.60 4.06 -1.51
CA GLY A 178 3.85 3.92 -2.23
C GLY A 178 3.88 4.89 -3.38
N VAL A 179 4.75 5.89 -3.26
CA VAL A 179 5.32 6.62 -4.40
C VAL A 179 6.76 6.17 -4.49
N VAL A 180 7.06 5.36 -5.50
CA VAL A 180 8.43 4.92 -5.79
C VAL A 180 8.90 5.67 -7.03
N THR A 181 10.01 6.39 -6.98
CA THR A 181 10.45 7.23 -8.12
C THR A 181 11.20 6.43 -9.20
N THR A 182 11.64 5.19 -8.93
CA THR A 182 12.27 4.30 -9.93
C THR A 182 12.09 2.80 -9.64
N SER A 183 12.01 1.93 -10.66
CA SER A 183 12.11 0.47 -10.47
C SER A 183 13.55 0.04 -10.22
N VAL A 184 13.69 -1.08 -9.49
CA VAL A 184 14.85 -1.98 -9.40
C VAL A 184 15.91 -1.68 -10.47
N GLY A 185 16.99 -1.01 -10.08
CA GLY A 185 18.06 -0.65 -11.01
C GLY A 185 18.91 0.55 -10.58
N GLY A 186 18.34 1.53 -9.86
CA GLY A 186 19.13 2.42 -9.01
C GLY A 186 20.22 3.28 -9.68
N THR A 187 20.14 3.52 -10.99
CA THR A 187 21.28 4.08 -11.73
C THR A 187 21.32 5.61 -11.82
N ASN A 188 20.40 6.35 -11.22
CA ASN A 188 20.43 7.81 -11.30
C ASN A 188 20.36 8.43 -9.91
N ASN A 189 21.39 9.20 -9.52
CA ASN A 189 21.53 10.07 -8.32
C ASN A 189 20.44 11.17 -8.22
N LEU A 190 19.24 10.92 -8.74
CA LEU A 190 18.13 11.86 -8.84
C LEU A 190 17.20 11.73 -7.64
N SER A 191 16.89 10.51 -7.20
CA SER A 191 15.90 10.25 -6.15
C SER A 191 16.31 10.73 -4.76
N ASP A 192 17.62 10.79 -4.47
CA ASP A 192 18.18 11.19 -3.17
C ASP A 192 18.69 12.64 -3.18
N SER A 193 18.27 13.43 -4.18
CA SER A 193 18.71 14.82 -4.40
C SER A 193 17.56 15.80 -4.24
N TYR A 194 17.89 17.09 -4.06
CA TYR A 194 16.91 18.19 -4.03
C TYR A 194 15.95 18.18 -5.23
N ALA A 195 16.39 17.66 -6.38
CA ALA A 195 15.54 17.53 -7.56
C ALA A 195 14.31 16.62 -7.32
N ALA A 196 14.46 15.54 -6.52
CA ALA A 196 13.35 14.66 -6.17
C ALA A 196 12.24 15.39 -5.42
N GLY A 197 12.58 16.46 -4.69
CA GLY A 197 11.63 17.33 -4.02
C GLY A 197 10.58 17.94 -4.95
N PHE A 198 10.95 18.30 -6.20
CA PHE A 198 9.98 18.82 -7.17
C PHE A 198 8.92 17.78 -7.54
N LEU A 199 9.36 16.55 -7.83
CA LEU A 199 8.44 15.47 -8.16
C LEU A 199 7.55 15.16 -6.95
N TRP A 200 8.15 15.03 -5.76
CA TRP A 200 7.44 14.71 -4.53
C TRP A 200 6.40 15.75 -4.16
N LEU A 201 6.78 17.04 -4.12
CA LEU A 201 5.87 18.13 -3.76
C LEU A 201 4.72 18.25 -4.75
N ASN A 202 5.00 18.09 -6.04
CA ASN A 202 3.98 18.15 -7.06
C ASN A 202 3.04 16.93 -7.00
N THR A 203 3.56 15.73 -6.74
CA THR A 203 2.75 14.54 -6.45
C THR A 203 1.82 14.78 -5.27
N LEU A 204 2.31 15.33 -4.15
CA LEU A 204 1.49 15.65 -2.99
C LEU A 204 0.36 16.65 -3.33
N GLY A 205 0.70 17.75 -4.03
CA GLY A 205 -0.29 18.74 -4.46
C GLY A 205 -1.39 18.16 -5.34
N MET A 206 -1.01 17.29 -6.29
CA MET A 206 -1.97 16.60 -7.16
C MET A 206 -2.88 15.64 -6.39
N LEU A 207 -2.31 14.86 -5.47
CA LEU A 207 -3.05 13.89 -4.67
C LEU A 207 -4.06 14.59 -3.78
N ALA A 208 -3.64 15.66 -3.09
CA ALA A 208 -4.51 16.49 -2.27
C ALA A 208 -5.65 17.11 -3.09
N ASN A 209 -5.33 17.73 -4.24
CA ASN A 209 -6.33 18.34 -5.12
C ASN A 209 -7.33 17.33 -5.72
N ARG A 210 -6.95 16.05 -5.78
CA ARG A 210 -7.81 14.97 -6.29
C ARG A 210 -8.53 14.20 -5.18
N GLY A 211 -8.42 14.61 -3.91
CA GLY A 211 -9.12 13.96 -2.80
C GLY A 211 -8.54 12.60 -2.40
N ILE A 212 -7.22 12.44 -2.51
CA ILE A 212 -6.50 11.31 -1.88
C ILE A 212 -6.18 11.71 -0.43
N ASP A 213 -6.67 10.93 0.53
CA ASP A 213 -6.63 11.31 1.95
C ASP A 213 -5.25 11.14 2.59
N VAL A 214 -4.51 10.10 2.20
CA VAL A 214 -3.24 9.72 2.81
C VAL A 214 -2.25 9.29 1.73
N VAL A 215 -0.99 9.68 1.90
CA VAL A 215 0.12 9.29 1.05
C VAL A 215 1.22 8.68 1.93
N ILE A 216 1.54 7.41 1.71
CA ILE A 216 2.64 6.71 2.37
C ILE A 216 3.85 6.72 1.43
N ARG A 217 4.91 7.43 1.84
CA ARG A 217 6.17 7.50 1.09
C ARG A 217 6.97 6.21 1.27
N HIS A 218 7.27 5.55 0.16
CA HIS A 218 8.24 4.45 0.13
C HIS A 218 9.64 5.03 -0.18
N SER A 219 10.62 4.99 0.71
CA SER A 219 10.62 4.49 2.10
C SER A 219 11.13 5.55 3.09
N PHE A 220 10.90 5.35 4.38
CA PHE A 220 11.50 6.21 5.40
C PHE A 220 13.02 5.98 5.51
N PHE A 221 13.44 4.71 5.61
CA PHE A 221 14.83 4.32 5.84
C PHE A 221 15.22 3.07 5.03
N ASP A 222 16.44 3.05 4.49
CA ASP A 222 17.20 1.89 3.99
C ASP A 222 16.45 0.89 3.08
N HIS A 223 15.67 1.39 2.10
CA HIS A 223 15.15 0.56 1.02
C HIS A 223 15.50 1.12 -0.36
N GLY A 224 16.65 0.70 -0.89
CA GLY A 224 17.14 1.10 -2.21
C GLY A 224 17.41 2.61 -2.28
N TYR A 225 17.08 3.23 -3.41
CA TYR A 225 17.41 4.62 -3.74
C TYR A 225 16.25 5.59 -3.54
N ASN A 226 15.29 5.29 -2.64
CA ASN A 226 14.10 6.10 -2.44
C ASN A 226 13.81 6.35 -0.95
N HIS A 227 14.85 6.36 -0.11
CA HIS A 227 14.72 6.56 1.32
C HIS A 227 14.71 8.05 1.68
N LEU A 228 14.12 8.42 2.82
CA LEU A 228 14.20 9.79 3.36
C LEU A 228 15.41 9.97 4.29
N VAL A 229 15.91 8.87 4.83
CA VAL A 229 17.06 8.81 5.75
C VAL A 229 18.02 7.73 5.27
N ASP A 230 19.28 8.10 5.09
CA ASP A 230 20.34 7.21 4.60
C ASP A 230 20.83 6.22 5.68
N GLN A 231 21.72 5.29 5.30
CA GLN A 231 22.27 4.28 6.22
C GLN A 231 23.11 4.86 7.36
N ASN A 232 23.54 6.12 7.25
CA ASN A 232 24.28 6.83 8.28
C ASN A 232 23.34 7.69 9.16
N PHE A 233 22.03 7.54 9.00
CA PHE A 233 20.98 8.31 9.69
C PHE A 233 20.96 9.80 9.34
N ASN A 234 21.47 10.18 8.16
CA ASN A 234 21.33 11.55 7.67
C ASN A 234 20.01 11.72 6.91
N PRO A 235 19.25 12.79 7.18
CA PRO A 235 18.07 13.13 6.38
C PRO A 235 18.50 13.61 4.99
N LEU A 236 17.79 13.14 3.97
CA LEU A 236 17.95 13.58 2.58
C LEU A 236 16.98 14.74 2.25
N PRO A 237 17.26 15.51 1.18
CA PRO A 237 16.36 16.57 0.70
C PRO A 237 14.95 16.10 0.30
#